data_AF-A0A0S4JLH1-F1
#
_entry.id   AF-A0A0S4JLH1-F1
#
_cell.length_a   1.000
_cell.length_b   1.000
_cell.length_c   1.000
_cell.angle_alpha   90.00
_cell.angle_beta   90.00
_cell.angle_gamma   90.00
#
_symmetry.space_group_name_H-M   'P 1'
#
loop_
_entity.id
_entity.type
_entity.pdbx_description
1 polymer ?
#
loop_
_entity_poly.entity_id
_entity_poly.type
_entity_poly.pdbx_seq_one_letter_code
_entity_poly.pdbx_strand_id
1 'polypeptide(L)'
;MSTLDELATFEDGVVHSEAPPTVTVKVEDAIAATSAAEVEQQDQQQNQQQQQGSGFDTVVVTEDMNSPLTYFRYYVGHVGRHGNEFLEFDINSEGVLKYANNSNYRKDTIIKKQCKISASVLQEMKRLILESHLLECDDSSWPEPDRNGRQELEVHVGNTHLSLVTNKITLFDEVERSHDPKGLESFFYLVRDMKALVLALVGLHFKIKAI
;
A
#
# COMPACT_ATOMS: atom_id res chain seq x y z
N MET A 1 -8.37 -19.06 66.60
CA MET A 1 -7.55 -17.82 66.49
C MET A 1 -8.11 -17.02 65.33
N SER A 2 -8.69 -15.84 65.42
CA SER A 2 -9.15 -14.95 66.50
C SER A 2 -9.86 -13.81 65.70
N THR A 3 -11.17 -13.53 65.88
CA THR A 3 -11.75 -12.28 66.49
C THR A 3 -11.45 -11.00 65.65
N LEU A 4 -12.37 -10.14 65.19
CA LEU A 4 -13.62 -9.51 65.70
C LEU A 4 -14.30 -8.76 64.52
N ASP A 5 -15.64 -8.73 64.39
CA ASP A 5 -16.61 -7.67 64.81
C ASP A 5 -16.28 -6.25 64.28
N GLU A 6 -17.19 -5.35 63.84
CA GLU A 6 -18.58 -5.10 64.22
C GLU A 6 -19.25 -4.06 63.27
N LEU A 7 -20.55 -4.29 63.00
CA LEU A 7 -21.74 -3.40 62.86
C LEU A 7 -21.65 -1.89 62.52
N ALA A 8 -22.61 -1.43 61.69
CA ALA A 8 -23.69 -0.51 62.12
C ALA A 8 -24.73 -0.21 61.02
N THR A 9 -25.99 -0.58 61.29
CA THR A 9 -27.24 -0.01 60.74
C THR A 9 -27.72 1.13 61.63
N PHE A 10 -28.37 2.18 61.12
CA PHE A 10 -29.42 2.92 61.83
C PHE A 10 -30.28 3.80 60.89
N GLU A 11 -31.59 3.84 61.19
CA GLU A 11 -32.71 4.63 60.65
C GLU A 11 -32.49 6.15 60.89
N ASP A 12 -33.19 7.13 60.30
CA ASP A 12 -34.64 7.39 60.33
C ASP A 12 -34.91 8.75 59.61
N GLY A 13 -36.15 9.05 59.19
CA GLY A 13 -36.54 10.46 58.98
C GLY A 13 -37.64 10.75 57.95
N VAL A 14 -38.90 10.75 58.39
CA VAL A 14 -40.05 11.39 57.74
C VAL A 14 -40.18 12.84 58.22
N VAL A 15 -40.36 13.82 57.32
CA VAL A 15 -40.94 15.14 57.63
C VAL A 15 -41.82 15.63 56.45
N HIS A 16 -43.02 16.11 56.78
CA HIS A 16 -44.04 16.70 55.90
C HIS A 16 -43.88 18.24 55.71
N SER A 17 -44.68 18.78 54.78
CA SER A 17 -45.08 20.21 54.58
C SER A 17 -44.13 21.03 53.66
N GLU A 18 -44.54 21.86 52.70
CA GLU A 18 -45.81 22.52 52.33
C GLU A 18 -45.93 22.70 50.78
N ALA A 19 -47.15 22.88 50.28
CA ALA A 19 -47.48 23.54 48.99
C ALA A 19 -47.92 25.00 49.28
N PRO A 20 -48.16 25.98 48.35
CA PRO A 20 -48.52 25.91 46.90
C PRO A 20 -47.82 27.09 46.09
N PRO A 21 -48.27 27.67 44.95
CA PRO A 21 -49.52 27.49 44.19
C PRO A 21 -49.43 27.27 42.68
N THR A 22 -50.52 26.65 42.23
CA THR A 22 -51.03 26.55 40.87
C THR A 22 -51.42 27.93 40.31
N VAL A 23 -50.98 28.24 39.09
CA VAL A 23 -51.62 29.23 38.22
C VAL A 23 -52.17 28.50 37.00
N THR A 24 -53.48 28.42 36.92
CA THR A 24 -54.25 28.03 35.72
C THR A 24 -54.53 29.26 34.87
N VAL A 25 -54.10 29.28 33.60
CA VAL A 25 -54.73 30.11 32.56
C VAL A 25 -54.77 29.37 31.21
N LYS A 26 -56.00 29.04 30.83
CA LYS A 26 -56.66 28.95 29.51
C LYS A 26 -55.92 28.34 28.31
N VAL A 27 -56.54 27.26 27.81
CA VAL A 27 -56.46 26.76 26.43
C VAL A 27 -57.25 27.72 25.54
N GLU A 28 -56.62 28.30 24.53
CA GLU A 28 -57.27 28.82 23.33
C GLU A 28 -56.51 28.29 22.10
N ASP A 29 -57.27 27.68 21.19
CA ASP A 29 -56.83 27.10 19.93
C ASP A 29 -56.26 28.18 18.97
N ALA A 30 -55.13 27.89 18.34
CA ALA A 30 -54.76 28.50 17.07
C ALA A 30 -53.94 27.53 16.21
N ILE A 31 -54.63 27.00 15.21
CA ILE A 31 -54.14 26.25 14.08
C ILE A 31 -53.49 27.27 13.12
N ALA A 32 -52.22 27.10 12.71
CA ALA A 32 -51.73 27.32 11.34
C ALA A 32 -50.19 27.38 11.21
N ALA A 33 -49.70 26.61 10.24
CA ALA A 33 -48.54 26.91 9.38
C ALA A 33 -47.12 26.86 9.98
N THR A 34 -46.61 25.65 10.21
CA THR A 34 -45.17 25.37 10.14
C THR A 34 -44.75 25.50 8.67
N SER A 35 -43.99 26.56 8.36
CA SER A 35 -43.49 26.84 7.02
C SER A 35 -42.39 25.85 6.62
N ALA A 36 -42.44 25.39 5.37
CA ALA A 36 -41.45 24.52 4.71
C ALA A 36 -39.98 24.99 4.76
N ALA A 37 -39.73 26.22 5.23
CA ALA A 37 -38.41 26.81 5.37
C ALA A 37 -37.56 26.20 6.51
N GLU A 38 -38.18 25.58 7.53
CA GLU A 38 -37.44 24.98 8.64
C GLU A 38 -36.92 23.57 8.33
N VAL A 39 -37.55 22.86 7.39
CA VAL A 39 -37.13 21.51 6.96
C VAL A 39 -35.93 21.61 6.00
N GLU A 40 -35.91 22.58 5.08
CA GLU A 40 -34.79 22.78 4.15
C GLU A 40 -33.49 23.23 4.85
N GLN A 41 -33.59 23.91 6.00
CA GLN A 41 -32.41 24.34 6.77
C GLN A 41 -31.78 23.19 7.58
N GLN A 42 -32.56 22.18 7.99
CA GLN A 42 -32.04 21.00 8.69
C GLN A 42 -31.35 20.02 7.71
N ASP A 43 -31.86 19.86 6.49
CA ASP A 43 -31.23 19.03 5.46
C ASP A 43 -29.90 19.64 4.96
N GLN A 44 -29.78 20.97 4.89
CA GLN A 44 -28.52 21.62 4.51
C GLN A 44 -27.42 21.53 5.59
N GLN A 45 -27.78 21.46 6.88
CA GLN A 45 -26.82 21.25 7.95
C GLN A 45 -26.35 19.80 8.07
N GLN A 46 -27.20 18.81 7.79
CA GLN A 46 -26.78 17.40 7.76
C GLN A 46 -25.87 17.08 6.57
N ASN A 47 -26.10 17.72 5.41
CA ASN A 47 -25.26 17.49 4.22
C ASN A 47 -23.86 18.14 4.32
N GLN A 48 -23.66 19.15 5.19
CA GLN A 48 -22.34 19.73 5.45
C GLN A 48 -21.50 18.91 6.45
N GLN A 49 -22.13 18.08 7.29
CA GLN A 49 -21.41 17.21 8.23
C GLN A 49 -21.01 15.86 7.63
N GLN A 50 -21.58 15.44 6.49
CA GLN A 50 -21.19 14.19 5.80
C GLN A 50 -20.04 14.34 4.79
N GLN A 51 -19.53 15.56 4.54
CA GLN A 51 -18.37 15.77 3.65
C GLN A 51 -17.01 15.86 4.39
N GLN A 52 -16.98 15.66 5.71
CA GLN A 52 -15.74 15.61 6.49
C GLN A 52 -15.52 14.20 7.04
N GLY A 53 -15.20 13.27 6.14
CA GLY A 53 -15.06 11.86 6.49
C GLY A 53 -14.46 10.98 5.41
N SER A 54 -13.51 11.51 4.63
CA SER A 54 -12.58 10.67 3.87
C SER A 54 -11.20 11.31 3.95
N GLY A 55 -10.60 11.24 5.14
CA GLY A 55 -9.15 11.36 5.23
C GLY A 55 -8.60 10.23 4.37
N PHE A 56 -8.03 10.57 3.22
CA PHE A 56 -7.02 9.71 2.64
C PHE A 56 -5.95 9.61 3.72
N ASP A 57 -5.85 8.45 4.37
CA ASP A 57 -4.64 8.11 5.11
C ASP A 57 -3.53 8.15 4.07
N THR A 58 -2.86 9.30 3.96
CA THR A 58 -1.60 9.38 3.24
C THR A 58 -0.70 8.39 3.97
N VAL A 59 -0.48 7.22 3.36
CA VAL A 59 0.46 6.23 3.85
C VAL A 59 1.83 6.89 3.77
N VAL A 60 2.27 7.46 4.88
CA VAL A 60 3.61 8.02 4.98
C VAL A 60 4.55 6.82 5.01
N VAL A 61 5.31 6.63 3.94
CA VAL A 61 6.35 5.62 3.90
C VAL A 61 7.45 6.03 4.89
N THR A 62 7.64 5.24 5.94
CA THR A 62 8.64 5.52 7.00
C THR A 62 9.83 4.56 6.95
N GLU A 63 9.97 3.79 5.87
CA GLU A 63 11.00 2.76 5.78
C GLU A 63 12.40 3.35 5.62
N ASP A 64 13.37 2.75 6.32
CA ASP A 64 14.75 3.22 6.36
C ASP A 64 15.76 2.06 6.26
N MET A 65 17.06 2.36 6.41
CA MET A 65 18.12 1.34 6.38
C MET A 65 18.10 0.35 7.56
N ASN A 66 17.21 0.51 8.55
CA ASN A 66 16.93 -0.47 9.61
C ASN A 66 15.75 -1.40 9.27
N SER A 67 14.82 -1.00 8.41
CA SER A 67 13.66 -1.83 7.97
C SER A 67 14.03 -3.13 7.21
N PRO A 68 13.66 -4.34 7.65
CA PRO A 68 14.09 -5.55 6.94
C PRO A 68 13.56 -5.61 5.49
N LEU A 69 14.44 -5.84 4.50
CA LEU A 69 14.03 -6.22 3.15
C LEU A 69 13.66 -7.71 3.19
N THR A 70 12.37 -8.01 3.11
CA THR A 70 11.86 -9.39 3.23
C THR A 70 11.60 -10.04 1.88
N TYR A 71 11.27 -9.22 0.87
CA TYR A 71 10.99 -9.71 -0.46
C TYR A 71 11.27 -8.67 -1.54
N PHE A 72 11.83 -9.13 -2.65
CA PHE A 72 11.91 -8.39 -3.90
C PHE A 72 11.65 -9.37 -5.04
N ARG A 73 10.75 -9.04 -5.97
CA ARG A 73 10.54 -9.77 -7.21
C ARG A 73 10.40 -8.81 -8.37
N TYR A 74 11.07 -9.12 -9.46
CA TYR A 74 10.85 -8.44 -10.73
C TYR A 74 10.55 -9.45 -11.82
N TYR A 75 9.53 -9.17 -12.62
CA TYR A 75 9.16 -9.93 -13.81
C TYR A 75 9.06 -8.98 -15.01
N VAL A 76 9.54 -9.44 -16.17
CA VAL A 76 9.22 -8.86 -17.47
C VAL A 76 8.99 -9.97 -18.47
N GLY A 77 7.91 -9.85 -19.24
CA GLY A 77 7.60 -10.85 -20.24
C GLY A 77 6.67 -10.35 -21.31
N HIS A 78 6.57 -11.11 -22.39
CA HIS A 78 5.62 -10.89 -23.47
C HIS A 78 5.32 -12.19 -24.20
N VAL A 79 4.21 -12.21 -24.93
CA VAL A 79 3.83 -13.34 -25.79
C VAL A 79 4.17 -12.99 -27.23
N GLY A 80 5.36 -13.39 -27.65
CA GLY A 80 5.85 -13.21 -29.02
C GLY A 80 5.31 -14.25 -29.99
N ARG A 81 5.71 -14.13 -31.26
CA ARG A 81 5.39 -15.13 -32.31
C ARG A 81 5.88 -16.54 -31.98
N HIS A 82 6.96 -16.63 -31.20
CA HIS A 82 7.65 -17.88 -30.87
C HIS A 82 7.26 -18.42 -29.49
N GLY A 83 6.20 -17.89 -28.88
CA GLY A 83 5.73 -18.26 -27.55
C GLY A 83 6.11 -17.22 -26.49
N ASN A 84 5.97 -17.63 -25.23
CA ASN A 84 6.16 -16.76 -24.08
C ASN A 84 7.64 -16.55 -23.81
N GLU A 85 8.10 -15.31 -23.81
CA GLU A 85 9.45 -14.94 -23.41
C GLU A 85 9.40 -14.11 -22.14
N PHE A 86 10.26 -14.42 -21.18
CA PHE A 86 10.30 -13.71 -19.92
C PHE A 86 11.66 -13.75 -19.24
N LEU A 87 11.87 -12.78 -18.37
CA LEU A 87 12.94 -12.72 -17.39
C LEU A 87 12.29 -12.45 -16.03
N GLU A 88 12.64 -13.27 -15.04
CA GLU A 88 12.15 -13.14 -13.67
C GLU A 88 13.29 -13.37 -12.69
N PHE A 89 13.29 -12.60 -11.61
CA PHE A 89 14.11 -12.89 -10.44
C PHE A 89 13.43 -12.50 -9.14
N ASP A 90 13.57 -13.35 -8.12
CA ASP A 90 13.09 -13.11 -6.76
C ASP A 90 14.21 -13.30 -5.74
N ILE A 91 14.15 -12.50 -4.67
CA ILE A 91 15.04 -12.56 -3.53
C ILE A 91 14.20 -12.53 -2.26
N ASN A 92 14.46 -13.47 -1.36
CA ASN A 92 13.81 -13.53 -0.06
C ASN A 92 14.67 -12.93 1.06
N SER A 93 14.10 -12.84 2.26
CA SER A 93 14.74 -12.36 3.49
C SER A 93 16.03 -13.11 3.87
N GLU A 94 16.21 -14.35 3.39
CA GLU A 94 17.40 -15.16 3.66
C GLU A 94 18.54 -14.91 2.64
N GLY A 95 18.32 -14.03 1.66
CA GLY A 95 19.27 -13.76 0.59
C GLY A 95 19.34 -14.85 -0.46
N VAL A 96 18.29 -15.66 -0.64
CA VAL A 96 18.22 -16.63 -1.73
C VAL A 96 17.73 -15.89 -2.98
N LEU A 97 18.63 -15.69 -3.95
CA LEU A 97 18.33 -15.19 -5.29
C LEU A 97 17.93 -16.36 -6.17
N LYS A 98 16.74 -16.28 -6.79
CA LYS A 98 16.33 -17.14 -7.90
C LYS A 98 16.24 -16.31 -9.17
N TYR A 99 16.67 -16.90 -10.27
CA TYR A 99 16.70 -16.29 -11.59
C TYR A 99 16.12 -17.26 -12.60
N ALA A 100 15.20 -16.79 -13.42
CA ALA A 100 14.62 -17.53 -14.52
C ALA A 100 14.62 -16.67 -15.79
N ASN A 101 15.12 -17.21 -16.89
CA ASN A 101 15.10 -16.57 -18.20
C ASN A 101 14.64 -17.57 -19.25
N ASN A 102 13.58 -17.22 -19.95
CA ASN A 102 13.07 -17.91 -21.10
C ASN A 102 13.11 -16.97 -22.31
N SER A 103 14.12 -17.10 -23.14
CA SER A 103 14.15 -16.54 -24.48
C SER A 103 13.94 -17.71 -25.43
N ASN A 104 12.82 -17.77 -26.16
CA ASN A 104 12.56 -18.85 -27.12
C ASN A 104 13.48 -18.76 -28.35
N TYR A 105 14.54 -17.95 -28.27
CA TYR A 105 15.61 -17.89 -29.23
C TYR A 105 16.25 -19.28 -29.39
N ARG A 106 16.24 -19.80 -30.61
CA ARG A 106 16.83 -21.11 -30.99
C ARG A 106 16.28 -22.35 -30.27
N LYS A 107 15.11 -22.26 -29.62
CA LYS A 107 14.53 -23.36 -28.82
C LYS A 107 15.40 -23.76 -27.62
N ASP A 108 16.14 -22.81 -27.05
CA ASP A 108 16.93 -23.08 -25.86
C ASP A 108 16.02 -23.41 -24.66
N THR A 109 16.51 -24.26 -23.77
CA THR A 109 15.80 -24.59 -22.52
C THR A 109 15.83 -23.41 -21.56
N ILE A 110 14.73 -23.19 -20.83
CA ILE A 110 14.63 -22.16 -19.78
C ILE A 110 15.84 -22.23 -18.84
N ILE A 111 16.53 -21.12 -18.69
CA ILE A 111 17.64 -20.98 -17.75
C ILE A 111 17.05 -20.71 -16.38
N LYS A 112 17.28 -21.63 -15.43
CA LYS A 112 16.91 -21.45 -14.02
C LYS A 112 18.15 -21.57 -13.16
N LYS A 113 18.38 -20.57 -12.30
CA LYS A 113 19.53 -20.48 -11.41
C LYS A 113 19.10 -20.04 -10.03
N GLN A 114 19.79 -20.54 -9.00
CA GLN A 114 19.55 -20.16 -7.62
C GLN A 114 20.89 -20.10 -6.88
N CYS A 115 21.12 -19.01 -6.15
CA CYS A 115 22.29 -18.86 -5.28
C CYS A 115 21.93 -18.07 -4.01
N LYS A 116 22.80 -18.15 -3.00
CA LYS A 116 22.71 -17.30 -1.82
C LYS A 116 23.64 -16.11 -2.00
N ILE A 117 23.10 -14.90 -1.90
CA ILE A 117 23.85 -13.64 -1.95
C ILE A 117 24.31 -13.23 -0.55
N SER A 118 25.35 -12.40 -0.48
CA SER A 118 25.87 -11.92 0.80
C SER A 118 24.97 -10.85 1.41
N ALA A 119 25.10 -10.64 2.72
CA ALA A 119 24.40 -9.57 3.43
C ALA A 119 24.70 -8.18 2.83
N SER A 120 25.92 -7.94 2.35
CA SER A 120 26.29 -6.68 1.71
C SER A 120 25.52 -6.43 0.40
N VAL A 121 25.23 -7.48 -0.38
CA VAL A 121 24.40 -7.34 -1.59
C VAL A 121 22.96 -7.03 -1.21
N LEU A 122 22.41 -7.69 -0.19
CA LEU A 122 21.07 -7.38 0.33
C LEU A 122 20.96 -5.93 0.83
N GLN A 123 21.95 -5.46 1.58
CA GLN A 123 22.01 -4.08 2.06
C GLN A 123 22.05 -3.09 0.91
N GLU A 124 22.84 -3.37 -0.13
CA GLU A 124 22.92 -2.50 -1.30
C GLU A 124 21.63 -2.47 -2.11
N MET A 125 20.98 -3.63 -2.29
CA MET A 125 19.67 -3.68 -2.93
C MET A 125 18.62 -2.88 -2.16
N LYS A 126 18.61 -3.01 -0.84
CA LYS A 126 17.73 -2.21 0.01
C LYS A 126 18.02 -0.71 -0.12
N ARG A 127 19.30 -0.31 -0.15
CA ARG A 127 19.71 1.09 -0.36
C ARG A 127 19.13 1.63 -1.68
N LEU A 128 19.30 0.89 -2.78
CA LEU A 128 18.76 1.27 -4.09
C LEU A 128 17.23 1.41 -4.08
N ILE A 129 16.51 0.49 -3.42
CA ILE A 129 15.04 0.57 -3.29
C ILE A 129 14.64 1.85 -2.55
N LEU A 130 15.25 2.14 -1.40
CA LEU A 130 14.90 3.31 -0.60
C LEU A 130 15.26 4.63 -1.31
N GLU A 131 16.42 4.70 -1.95
CA GLU A 131 16.85 5.90 -2.69
C GLU A 131 16.02 6.17 -3.95
N SER A 132 15.39 5.14 -4.52
CA SER A 132 14.55 5.31 -5.72
C SER A 132 13.22 6.01 -5.45
N HIS A 133 12.82 6.16 -4.17
CA HIS A 133 11.50 6.65 -3.77
C HIS A 133 10.32 5.83 -4.33
N LEU A 134 10.58 4.61 -4.81
CA LEU A 134 9.57 3.76 -5.42
C LEU A 134 8.48 3.31 -4.43
N LEU A 135 8.80 3.22 -3.13
CA LEU A 135 7.84 2.80 -2.11
C LEU A 135 6.63 3.75 -1.96
N GLU A 136 6.74 4.97 -2.48
CA GLU A 136 5.67 5.99 -2.49
C GLU A 136 4.88 6.02 -3.81
N CYS A 137 5.25 5.18 -4.78
CA CYS A 137 4.65 5.18 -6.12
C CYS A 137 3.32 4.40 -6.15
N ASP A 138 2.48 4.78 -7.12
CA ASP A 138 1.19 4.14 -7.42
C ASP A 138 1.08 3.92 -8.94
N ASP A 139 0.64 2.75 -9.36
CA ASP A 139 0.56 2.37 -10.77
C ASP A 139 -0.81 2.63 -11.41
N SER A 140 -1.78 3.25 -10.72
CA SER A 140 -3.15 3.44 -11.22
C SER A 140 -3.24 4.23 -12.52
N SER A 141 -2.20 5.02 -12.83
CA SER A 141 -2.11 5.85 -14.04
C SER A 141 -1.07 5.34 -15.05
N TRP A 142 -0.42 4.21 -14.76
CA TRP A 142 0.64 3.67 -15.59
C TRP A 142 0.05 2.94 -16.81
N PRO A 143 0.80 2.82 -17.92
CA PRO A 143 0.35 2.07 -19.09
C PRO A 143 0.00 0.63 -18.74
N GLU A 144 -1.20 0.17 -19.09
CA GLU A 144 -1.63 -1.21 -18.84
C GLU A 144 -0.84 -2.21 -19.70
N PRO A 145 -0.59 -3.44 -19.19
CA PRO A 145 0.02 -4.51 -19.97
C PRO A 145 -0.75 -4.82 -21.26
N ASP A 146 -0.01 -5.11 -22.33
CA ASP A 146 -0.60 -5.47 -23.61
C ASP A 146 0.14 -6.67 -24.26
N ARG A 147 -0.05 -6.85 -25.56
CA ARG A 147 0.63 -7.88 -26.35
C ARG A 147 2.15 -7.69 -26.41
N ASN A 148 2.63 -6.46 -26.38
CA ASN A 148 4.04 -6.09 -26.48
C ASN A 148 4.78 -6.37 -25.17
N GLY A 149 4.06 -6.37 -24.04
CA GLY A 149 4.50 -7.05 -22.83
C GLY A 149 3.91 -6.54 -21.53
N ARG A 150 4.51 -7.05 -20.45
CA ARG A 150 4.17 -6.79 -19.06
C ARG A 150 5.45 -6.67 -18.24
N GLN A 151 5.44 -5.77 -17.28
CA GLN A 151 6.41 -5.69 -16.20
C GLN A 151 5.67 -5.74 -14.87
N GLU A 152 6.23 -6.46 -13.91
CA GLU A 152 5.73 -6.52 -12.54
C GLU A 152 6.91 -6.32 -11.60
N LEU A 153 6.68 -5.55 -10.54
CA LEU A 153 7.63 -5.34 -9.47
C LEU A 153 6.90 -5.50 -8.14
N GLU A 154 7.45 -6.30 -7.25
CA GLU A 154 6.90 -6.51 -5.92
C GLU A 154 8.00 -6.39 -4.89
N VAL A 155 7.76 -5.58 -3.87
CA VAL A 155 8.76 -5.24 -2.85
C VAL A 155 8.09 -5.24 -1.48
N HIS A 156 8.77 -5.83 -0.51
CA HIS A 156 8.37 -5.78 0.89
C HIS A 156 9.56 -5.34 1.75
N VAL A 157 9.46 -4.14 2.32
CA VAL A 157 10.45 -3.54 3.20
C VAL A 157 9.76 -3.11 4.48
N GLY A 158 10.20 -3.63 5.63
CA GLY A 158 9.59 -3.34 6.93
C GLY A 158 8.10 -3.68 6.96
N ASN A 159 7.24 -2.67 7.08
CA ASN A 159 5.78 -2.82 7.07
C ASN A 159 5.16 -2.40 5.73
N THR A 160 5.97 -1.94 4.78
CA THR A 160 5.53 -1.44 3.48
C THR A 160 5.59 -2.56 2.45
N HIS A 161 4.44 -2.86 1.85
CA HIS A 161 4.31 -3.76 0.71
C HIS A 161 3.87 -2.96 -0.52
N LEU A 162 4.62 -3.12 -1.60
CA LEU A 162 4.38 -2.46 -2.87
C LEU A 162 4.28 -3.52 -3.96
N SER A 163 3.24 -3.43 -4.79
CA SER A 163 3.08 -4.26 -5.99
C SER A 163 2.67 -3.37 -7.14
N LEU A 164 3.50 -3.33 -8.18
CA LEU A 164 3.32 -2.47 -9.34
C LEU A 164 3.27 -3.32 -10.60
N VAL A 165 2.38 -2.96 -11.53
CA VAL A 165 2.19 -3.60 -12.82
C VAL A 165 2.11 -2.52 -13.90
N THR A 166 2.89 -2.70 -14.97
CA THR A 166 2.87 -1.80 -16.12
C THR A 166 3.16 -2.54 -17.41
N ASN A 167 2.95 -1.88 -18.53
CA ASN A 167 3.39 -2.35 -19.84
C ASN A 167 4.93 -2.44 -19.90
N LYS A 168 5.44 -3.13 -20.90
CA LYS A 168 6.89 -3.20 -21.14
C LYS A 168 7.42 -1.86 -21.63
N ILE A 169 8.11 -1.15 -20.74
CA ILE A 169 8.84 0.08 -21.06
C ILE A 169 10.20 -0.29 -21.67
N THR A 170 10.49 0.24 -22.85
CA THR A 170 11.73 -0.02 -23.60
C THR A 170 12.58 1.23 -23.75
N LEU A 171 11.95 2.40 -23.88
CA LEU A 171 12.61 3.69 -24.09
C LEU A 171 12.24 4.70 -23.01
N PHE A 172 13.15 5.61 -22.71
CA PHE A 172 12.89 6.67 -21.74
C PHE A 172 11.79 7.65 -22.22
N ASP A 173 11.69 7.90 -23.53
CA ASP A 173 10.60 8.70 -24.11
C ASP A 173 9.19 8.21 -23.72
N GLU A 174 9.01 6.91 -23.46
CA GLU A 174 7.72 6.34 -23.03
C GLU A 174 7.38 6.75 -21.59
N VAL A 175 8.41 6.91 -20.74
CA VAL A 175 8.29 7.43 -19.37
C VAL A 175 7.88 8.89 -19.40
N GLU A 176 8.58 9.72 -20.18
CA GLU A 176 8.33 11.17 -20.25
C GLU A 176 6.92 11.52 -20.76
N ARG A 177 6.36 10.68 -21.63
CA ARG A 177 5.02 10.88 -22.23
C ARG A 177 3.88 10.25 -21.42
N SER A 178 4.20 9.57 -20.33
CA SER A 178 3.19 8.90 -19.50
C SER A 178 2.36 9.89 -18.67
N HIS A 179 1.28 9.39 -18.07
CA HIS A 179 0.45 10.17 -17.16
C HIS A 179 1.08 10.35 -15.76
N ASP A 180 2.12 9.57 -15.45
CA ASP A 180 2.94 9.72 -14.24
C ASP A 180 4.44 9.54 -14.56
N PRO A 181 5.09 10.57 -15.15
CA PRO A 181 6.50 10.47 -15.52
C PRO A 181 7.43 10.26 -14.32
N LYS A 182 7.08 10.79 -13.14
CA LYS A 182 7.94 10.71 -11.95
C LYS A 182 7.95 9.30 -11.37
N GLY A 183 6.79 8.70 -11.16
CA GLY A 183 6.72 7.33 -10.63
C GLY A 183 7.33 6.33 -11.62
N LEU A 184 7.06 6.48 -12.92
CA LEU A 184 7.68 5.63 -13.94
C LEU A 184 9.18 5.86 -14.09
N GLU A 185 9.70 7.06 -13.87
CA GLU A 185 11.15 7.33 -13.85
C GLU A 185 11.83 6.58 -12.70
N SER A 186 11.28 6.67 -11.49
CA SER A 186 11.74 5.89 -10.32
C SER A 186 11.73 4.39 -10.60
N PHE A 187 10.64 3.88 -11.17
CA PHE A 187 10.52 2.48 -11.57
C PHE A 187 11.54 2.08 -12.62
N PHE A 188 11.68 2.88 -13.69
CA PHE A 188 12.56 2.60 -14.81
C PHE A 188 14.03 2.49 -14.37
N TYR A 189 14.50 3.45 -13.57
CA TYR A 189 15.89 3.44 -13.11
C TYR A 189 16.15 2.35 -12.07
N LEU A 190 15.24 2.13 -11.11
CA LEU A 190 15.41 1.04 -10.15
C LEU A 190 15.48 -0.32 -10.86
N VAL A 191 14.56 -0.58 -11.78
CA VAL A 191 14.54 -1.83 -12.55
C VAL A 191 15.83 -2.00 -13.36
N ARG A 192 16.34 -0.92 -13.98
CA ARG A 192 17.60 -0.95 -14.71
C ARG A 192 18.76 -1.35 -13.80
N ASP A 193 18.87 -0.73 -12.64
CA ASP A 193 19.97 -0.95 -11.71
C ASP A 193 19.89 -2.35 -11.07
N MET A 194 18.68 -2.81 -10.72
CA MET A 194 18.44 -4.17 -10.21
C MET A 194 18.76 -5.26 -11.23
N LYS A 195 18.34 -5.06 -12.49
CA LYS A 195 18.72 -5.96 -13.59
C LYS A 195 20.23 -6.02 -13.75
N ALA A 196 20.90 -4.87 -13.78
CA ALA A 196 22.35 -4.82 -13.94
C ALA A 196 23.06 -5.61 -12.82
N LEU A 197 22.65 -5.40 -11.56
CA LEU A 197 23.18 -6.12 -10.41
C LEU A 197 22.95 -7.63 -10.53
N VAL A 198 21.70 -8.07 -10.76
CA VAL A 198 21.35 -9.50 -10.80
C VAL A 198 22.00 -10.21 -11.98
N LEU A 199 22.02 -9.59 -13.17
CA LEU A 199 22.67 -10.16 -14.35
C LEU A 199 24.18 -10.29 -14.14
N ALA A 200 24.82 -9.32 -13.46
CA ALA A 200 26.24 -9.43 -13.09
C ALA A 200 26.48 -10.57 -12.10
N LEU A 201 25.66 -10.69 -11.04
CA LEU A 201 25.77 -11.77 -10.05
C LEU A 201 25.63 -13.14 -10.69
N VAL A 202 24.58 -13.34 -11.49
CA VAL A 202 24.30 -14.60 -12.17
C VAL A 202 25.37 -14.91 -13.21
N GLY A 203 25.78 -13.92 -14.00
CA GLY A 203 26.79 -14.07 -15.04
C GLY A 203 28.16 -14.46 -14.47
N LEU A 204 28.62 -13.79 -13.42
CA LEU A 204 29.90 -14.08 -12.76
C LEU A 204 29.87 -15.42 -12.02
N HIS A 205 28.80 -15.69 -11.26
CA HIS A 205 28.73 -16.89 -10.41
C HIS A 205 28.56 -18.18 -11.22
N PHE A 206 27.66 -18.17 -12.21
CA PHE A 206 27.35 -19.37 -13.01
C PHE A 206 28.14 -19.46 -14.31
N LYS A 207 28.93 -18.43 -14.65
CA LYS A 207 29.69 -18.33 -15.91
C LYS A 207 28.79 -18.50 -17.14
N ILE A 208 27.60 -17.94 -17.08
CA ILE A 208 26.64 -17.94 -18.18
C ILE A 208 26.54 -16.54 -18.77
N LYS A 209 26.23 -16.46 -20.07
CA LYS A 209 25.80 -15.20 -20.65
C LYS A 209 24.37 -14.95 -20.17
N ALA A 210 24.22 -14.07 -19.20
CA ALA A 210 22.92 -13.57 -18.78
C ALA A 210 22.47 -12.56 -19.85
N ILE A 211 21.81 -13.06 -20.89
CA ILE A 211 21.32 -12.27 -22.03
C ILE A 211 19.91 -11.80 -21.74
#